data_AF-A0A014MRH8-F1
#
_entry.id   AF-A0A014MRH8-F1
#
_cell.length_a   1.000
_cell.length_b   1.000
_cell.length_c   1.000
_cell.angle_alpha   90.00
_cell.angle_beta   90.00
_cell.angle_gamma   90.00
#
_symmetry.space_group_name_H-M   'P 1'
#
loop_
_entity.id
_entity.type
_entity.pdbx_description
1 polymer ?
#
loop_
_entity_poly.entity_id
_entity_poly.type
_entity_poly.pdbx_seq_one_letter_code
_entity_poly.pdbx_strand_id
1 'polypeptide(L)' 'MIRIHGQEPIPAQMWVLTPQLWEDVLVDYGFRVEAVDLLRAPEADNPVVVQLVRARRASST' A
#
# COMPACT_ATOMS: atom_id res chain seq x y z
N MET A 1 -13.93 7.87 4.64
CA MET A 1 -14.30 9.27 4.30
C MET A 1 -13.05 9.99 3.86
N ILE A 2 -13.07 10.63 2.70
CA ILE A 2 -11.99 11.54 2.29
C ILE A 2 -12.29 12.91 2.89
N ARG A 3 -11.28 13.51 3.54
CA ARG A 3 -11.38 14.85 4.11
C ARG A 3 -10.57 15.81 3.26
N ILE A 4 -11.25 16.83 2.73
CA ILE A 4 -10.65 17.93 1.98
C ILE A 4 -10.96 19.21 2.75
N HIS A 5 -9.97 20.09 2.91
CA HIS A 5 -10.16 21.32 3.66
C HIS A 5 -11.30 22.16 3.07
N GLY A 6 -12.21 22.64 3.93
CA GLY A 6 -13.36 23.45 3.54
C GLY A 6 -14.50 22.67 2.87
N GLN A 7 -14.49 21.34 2.89
CA GLN A 7 -15.56 20.49 2.34
C GLN A 7 -16.13 19.56 3.41
N GLU A 8 -17.42 19.24 3.28
CA GLU A 8 -18.01 18.15 4.05
C GLU A 8 -17.31 16.82 3.75
N PRO A 9 -17.16 15.92 4.73
CA PRO A 9 -16.53 14.62 4.52
C PRO A 9 -17.18 13.85 3.37
N ILE A 10 -16.37 13.42 2.41
CA ILE A 10 -16.88 12.75 1.21
C ILE A 10 -16.85 11.23 1.44
N PRO A 11 -18.00 10.52 1.31
CA PRO A 11 -17.99 9.07 1.30
C PRO A 11 -17.24 8.59 0.05
N ALA A 12 -16.25 7.72 0.25
CA ALA A 12 -15.43 7.18 -0.82
C ALA A 12 -15.33 5.66 -0.66
N GLN A 13 -15.58 4.95 -1.75
CA GLN A 13 -15.16 3.56 -1.89
C GLN A 13 -13.75 3.58 -2.47
N MET A 14 -12.78 3.08 -1.71
CA MET A 14 -11.40 2.93 -2.16
C MET A 14 -11.07 1.45 -2.25
N TRP A 15 -10.47 1.06 -3.38
CA TRP A 15 -9.82 -0.23 -3.49
C TRP A 15 -8.40 -0.11 -2.92
N VAL A 16 -8.06 -1.01 -2.01
CA VAL A 16 -6.72 -1.13 -1.47
C VAL A 16 -6.14 -2.43 -2.00
N LEU A 17 -4.99 -2.36 -2.65
CA LEU A 17 -4.27 -3.55 -3.07
C LEU A 17 -3.78 -4.30 -1.83
N THR A 18 -3.99 -5.62 -1.81
CA THR A 18 -3.38 -6.48 -0.81
C THR A 18 -1.87 -6.56 -1.06
N PRO A 19 -1.07 -6.97 -0.06
CA PRO A 19 0.37 -7.23 -0.26
C PRO A 19 0.66 -8.11 -1.49
N GLN A 20 -0.15 -9.14 -1.73
CA GLN A 20 -0.01 -10.05 -2.86
C GLN A 20 -0.24 -9.35 -4.20
N LEU A 21 -1.28 -8.52 -4.30
CA LEU A 21 -1.55 -7.76 -5.52
C LEU A 21 -0.45 -6.75 -5.83
N TRP A 22 0.19 -6.16 -4.81
CA TRP A 22 1.37 -5.33 -5.01
C TRP A 22 2.56 -6.15 -5.53
N GLU A 23 2.78 -7.35 -5.00
CA GLU A 23 3.83 -8.24 -5.47
C GLU A 23 3.64 -8.66 -6.93
N ASP A 24 2.43 -9.08 -7.30
CA ASP A 24 2.07 -9.44 -8.67
C ASP A 24 2.35 -8.29 -9.63
N VAL A 25 1.88 -7.08 -9.31
CA VAL A 25 2.14 -5.87 -10.13
C VAL A 25 3.63 -5.58 -10.25
N LEU A 26 4.42 -5.72 -9.19
CA LEU A 26 5.85 -5.43 -9.27
C LEU A 26 6.60 -6.49 -10.08
N VAL A 27 6.21 -7.76 -9.96
CA VAL A 27 6.77 -8.87 -10.74
C VAL A 27 6.49 -8.70 -12.23
N ASP A 28 5.26 -8.32 -12.60
CA ASP A 28 4.88 -8.06 -14.00
C ASP A 28 5.75 -6.94 -14.63
N TYR A 29 6.27 -6.03 -13.82
CA TYR A 29 7.14 -4.94 -14.25
C TYR A 29 8.63 -5.22 -14.07
N GLY A 30 9.02 -6.48 -13.85
CA GLY A 30 10.41 -6.92 -13.80
C GLY A 30 11.12 -6.58 -12.49
N PHE A 31 10.37 -6.42 -11.40
CA PHE A 31 10.92 -6.34 -10.06
C PHE A 31 10.80 -7.69 -9.36
N ARG A 32 11.68 -7.91 -8.40
CA ARG A 32 11.55 -8.94 -7.37
C ARG A 32 11.21 -8.24 -6.06
N VAL A 33 10.06 -8.57 -5.48
CA VAL A 33 9.73 -8.13 -4.13
C VAL A 33 10.58 -8.92 -3.12
N GLU A 34 11.14 -8.21 -2.16
CA GLU A 34 12.01 -8.76 -1.12
C GLU A 34 11.29 -8.82 0.23
N ALA A 35 10.44 -7.83 0.51
CA ALA A 35 9.62 -7.79 1.71
C ALA A 35 8.43 -6.85 1.54
N VAL A 36 7.34 -7.16 2.25
CA VAL A 36 6.21 -6.25 2.45
C VAL A 36 5.95 -6.15 3.95
N ASP A 37 6.20 -4.97 4.51
CA ASP A 37 6.06 -4.70 5.94
C ASP A 37 4.79 -3.88 6.19
N LEU A 38 3.92 -4.34 7.10
CA LEU A 38 2.70 -3.61 7.50
C LEU A 38 2.98 -2.73 8.71
N LEU A 39 3.12 -1.43 8.48
CA LEU A 39 3.33 -0.42 9.51
C LEU A 39 1.98 0.05 10.03
N ARG A 40 1.70 -0.22 11.31
CA ARG A 40 0.48 0.22 11.98
C ARG A 40 0.72 1.56 12.66
N ALA A 41 -0.30 2.39 12.75
CA ALA A 41 -0.24 3.59 13.56
C ALA A 41 0.14 3.26 15.01
N PRO A 42 0.96 4.10 15.67
CA PRO A 42 1.36 3.88 17.06
C PRO A 42 0.20 4.10 18.04
N GLU A 43 -0.81 4.89 17.66
CA GLU A 43 -2.01 5.09 18.47
C GLU A 43 -2.96 3.88 18.38
N ALA A 44 -3.37 3.35 19.53
CA ALA A 44 -4.14 2.10 19.62
C ALA A 44 -5.54 2.17 18.98
N ASP A 45 -6.11 3.38 18.86
CA ASP A 45 -7.43 3.65 18.27
C ASP A 45 -7.35 4.08 16.79
N ASN A 46 -6.13 4.16 16.23
CA ASN A 46 -5.93 4.55 14.85
C ASN A 46 -5.85 3.32 13.93
N PRO A 47 -6.87 3.06 13.08
CA PRO A 47 -6.91 1.86 12.25
C PRO A 47 -6.03 1.95 11.00
N VAL A 48 -5.28 3.04 10.81
CA VAL A 48 -4.45 3.24 9.62
C VAL A 48 -3.28 2.25 9.59
N VAL A 49 -3.12 1.61 8.43
CA VAL A 49 -2.00 0.72 8.12
C VAL A 49 -1.35 1.18 6.83
N VAL A 50 -0.03 1.26 6.82
CA VAL A 50 0.80 1.56 5.65
C VAL A 50 1.56 0.30 5.24
N GLN A 51 1.59 0.01 3.94
CA GLN A 51 2.38 -1.10 3.40
C GLN A 51 3.71 -0.55 2.88
N LEU A 52 4.84 -0.98 3.46
CA LEU A 52 6.18 -0.69 2.97
C LEU A 52 6.65 -1.86 2.11
N VAL A 53 6.64 -1.67 0.79
CA VAL A 53 7.09 -2.68 -0.17
C VAL A 53 8.54 -2.40 -0.54
N ARG A 54 9.43 -3.36 -0.27
CA ARG A 54 10.82 -3.34 -0.71
C ARG A 54 10.96 -4.28 -1.91
N ALA A 55 11.43 -3.72 -3.03
CA ALA A 55 11.63 -4.47 -4.25
C ALA A 55 12.90 -3.99 -4.95
N ARG A 56 13.54 -4.91 -5.67
CA ARG A 56 14.69 -4.61 -6.52
C ARG A 56 14.42 -5.01 -7.96
N ARG A 57 15.10 -4.38 -8.91
CA ARG A 57 15.01 -4.81 -10.31
C ARG A 57 15.52 -6.25 -10.41
N ALA A 58 14.73 -7.11 -11.05
CA ALA A 58 15.19 -8.45 -11.38
C ALA A 58 16.31 -8.31 -12.41
N SER A 59 17.45 -8.94 -12.14
CA SER A 59 18.50 -9.08 -13.14
C SER A 59 17.91 -9.89 -14.29
N SER A 60 17.94 -9.34 -15.51
CA SER A 60 17.67 -10.11 -16.72
C SER A 60 18.65 -11.29 -16.73
N THR A 61 18.12 -12.49 -16.53
CA THR A 61 18.89 -13.74 -16.67
C THR A 61 18.97 -14.10 -18.14
#